data_AF-A0A2E4PJH8-F1
#
_entry.id   AF-A0A2E4PJH8-F1
#
_cell.length_a   1.000
_cell.length_b   1.000
_cell.length_c   1.000
_cell.angle_alpha   90.00
_cell.angle_beta   90.00
_cell.angle_gamma   90.00
#
_symmetry.space_group_name_H-M   'P 1'
#
loop_
_entity.id
_entity.type
_entity.pdbx_description
1 polymer ?
#
loop_
_entity_poly.entity_id
_entity_poly.type
_entity_poly.pdbx_seq_one_letter_code
_entity_poly.pdbx_strand_id
1 'polypeptide(L)'
;MKLTNQQIKYTKIGAGVALSIFLLYLAFGKKKQDAGGQVNDPTNNNDSSSTFFDPVKVAEILYKAMKDVGTDEDLIFNTLKNVSQVQFAKVIEAFGVRNYNTFTGNTFSLVKHSLPVWLESELSESDYSTLKLKYPNHL
;
A
#
# COMPACT_ATOMS: atom_id res chain seq x y z
N MET A 1 -13.01 -5.42 56.19
CA MET A 1 -13.82 -5.87 55.05
C MET A 1 -12.96 -6.83 54.22
N LYS A 2 -13.21 -8.15 54.27
CA LYS A 2 -12.37 -9.14 53.58
C LYS A 2 -12.83 -9.23 52.12
N LEU A 3 -11.97 -8.85 51.17
CA LEU A 3 -12.25 -9.10 49.75
C LEU A 3 -12.15 -10.60 49.49
N THR A 4 -13.27 -11.18 49.07
CA THR A 4 -13.39 -12.58 48.66
C THR A 4 -12.65 -12.83 47.34
N ASN A 5 -11.93 -13.96 47.27
CA ASN A 5 -11.04 -14.39 46.19
C ASN A 5 -11.62 -14.38 44.76
N GLN A 6 -12.94 -14.21 44.58
CA GLN A 6 -13.56 -14.05 43.26
C GLN A 6 -13.29 -12.67 42.63
N GLN A 7 -13.20 -11.58 43.41
CA GLN A 7 -12.97 -10.24 42.87
C GLN A 7 -11.55 -10.10 42.28
N ILE A 8 -10.56 -10.78 42.88
CA ILE A 8 -9.16 -10.77 42.43
C ILE A 8 -8.99 -11.42 41.05
N LYS A 9 -9.87 -12.37 40.66
CA LYS A 9 -9.78 -13.06 39.37
C LYS A 9 -10.15 -12.13 38.21
N TYR A 10 -11.16 -11.26 38.38
CA TYR A 10 -11.59 -10.30 37.36
C TYR A 10 -10.66 -9.09 37.25
N THR A 11 -10.01 -8.68 38.35
CA THR A 11 -9.01 -7.60 38.32
C THR A 11 -7.74 -7.98 37.53
N LYS A 12 -7.43 -9.28 37.38
CA LYS A 12 -6.29 -9.76 36.57
C LYS A 12 -6.64 -10.00 35.10
N ILE A 13 -7.90 -10.25 34.75
CA ILE A 13 -8.33 -10.53 33.37
C ILE A 13 -8.76 -9.24 32.63
N GLY A 14 -9.25 -8.22 33.36
CA GLY A 14 -9.71 -6.97 32.74
C GLY A 14 -8.61 -6.06 32.16
N ALA A 15 -7.38 -6.13 32.67
CA ALA A 15 -6.30 -5.24 32.23
C ALA A 15 -5.68 -5.65 30.88
N GLY A 16 -5.61 -6.96 30.58
CA GLY A 16 -4.99 -7.47 29.35
C GLY A 16 -5.81 -7.23 28.08
N VAL A 17 -7.14 -7.30 28.19
CA VAL A 17 -8.05 -7.07 27.05
C VAL A 17 -8.09 -5.60 26.67
N ALA A 18 -8.10 -4.70 27.65
CA ALA A 18 -8.07 -3.25 27.38
C ALA A 18 -6.74 -2.81 26.75
N LEU A 19 -5.59 -3.31 27.24
CA LEU A 19 -4.28 -3.01 26.65
C LEU A 19 -4.13 -3.59 25.23
N SER A 20 -4.61 -4.80 24.98
CA SER A 20 -4.55 -5.38 23.62
C SER A 20 -5.46 -4.65 22.63
N ILE A 21 -6.67 -4.25 23.04
CA ILE A 21 -7.56 -3.41 22.21
C ILE A 21 -6.95 -2.00 22.01
N PHE A 22 -6.33 -1.42 23.03
CA PHE A 22 -5.63 -0.13 22.93
C PHE A 22 -4.38 -0.20 22.03
N LEU A 23 -3.61 -1.29 22.11
CA LEU A 23 -2.47 -1.55 21.22
C LEU A 23 -2.91 -1.81 19.78
N LEU A 24 -4.01 -2.54 19.55
CA LEU A 24 -4.62 -2.65 18.23
C LEU A 24 -5.12 -1.28 17.75
N TYR A 25 -5.77 -0.50 18.60
CA TYR A 25 -6.21 0.86 18.25
C TYR A 25 -5.03 1.81 17.99
N LEU A 26 -3.86 1.61 18.60
CA LEU A 26 -2.64 2.33 18.24
C LEU A 26 -2.02 1.83 16.93
N ALA A 27 -2.04 0.52 16.69
CA ALA A 27 -1.54 -0.08 15.44
C ALA A 27 -2.43 0.26 14.23
N PHE A 28 -3.73 0.43 14.42
CA PHE A 28 -4.73 0.68 13.37
C PHE A 28 -5.38 2.08 13.46
N GLY A 29 -4.94 2.92 14.39
CA GLY A 29 -5.54 4.22 14.71
C GLY A 29 -5.13 5.32 13.77
N LYS A 30 -6.03 5.61 12.81
CA LYS A 30 -6.05 6.78 11.92
C LYS A 30 -4.84 6.88 10.99
N LYS A 31 -4.95 6.27 9.81
CA LYS A 31 -4.30 6.81 8.60
C LYS A 31 -4.88 8.21 8.36
N LYS A 32 -4.19 9.23 8.87
CA LYS A 32 -4.25 10.54 8.23
C LYS A 32 -3.55 10.36 6.89
N GLN A 33 -4.18 10.85 5.84
CA GLN A 33 -3.52 11.07 4.56
C GLN A 33 -2.34 11.99 4.84
N ASP A 34 -1.15 11.42 4.93
CA ASP A 34 0.06 12.20 4.82
C ASP A 34 0.04 12.78 3.41
N ALA A 35 -0.32 14.07 3.35
CA ALA A 35 -0.09 14.92 2.21
C ALA A 35 1.42 14.98 1.98
N GLY A 36 1.96 13.93 1.33
CA GLY A 36 3.20 14.03 0.59
C GLY A 36 3.02 15.21 -0.38
N GLY A 37 3.81 16.25 -0.17
CA GLY A 37 3.54 17.60 -0.63
C GLY A 37 3.08 17.65 -2.08
N GLN A 38 1.93 18.29 -2.30
CA GLN A 38 1.64 18.83 -3.61
C GLN A 38 2.72 19.87 -3.91
N VAL A 39 3.48 19.65 -4.98
CA VAL A 39 4.16 20.74 -5.66
C VAL A 39 3.04 21.64 -6.18
N ASN A 40 2.74 22.70 -5.43
CA ASN A 40 1.83 23.75 -5.86
C ASN A 40 2.56 24.54 -6.94
N ASP A 41 2.47 24.07 -8.18
CA ASP A 41 2.83 24.86 -9.35
C ASP A 41 1.78 25.97 -9.50
N PRO A 42 2.13 27.25 -9.29
CA PRO A 42 1.17 28.37 -9.35
C PRO A 42 0.73 28.71 -10.78
N THR A 43 1.21 27.99 -11.81
CA THR A 43 0.87 28.30 -13.21
C THR A 43 -0.50 27.79 -13.66
N ASN A 44 -1.22 27.01 -12.83
CA ASN A 44 -2.57 26.48 -13.15
C ASN A 44 -2.69 25.88 -14.56
N ASN A 45 -1.65 25.20 -15.04
CA ASN A 45 -1.68 24.43 -16.29
C ASN A 45 -2.25 23.00 -16.11
N ASN A 46 -2.78 22.68 -14.92
CA ASN A 46 -3.20 21.33 -14.54
C ASN A 46 -4.71 21.13 -14.45
N ASP A 47 -5.54 22.08 -14.91
CA ASP A 47 -6.90 21.75 -15.34
C ASP A 47 -6.86 21.13 -16.74
N SER A 48 -6.19 19.99 -16.82
CA SER A 48 -6.32 19.07 -17.92
C SER A 48 -7.48 18.15 -17.55
N SER A 49 -8.69 18.59 -17.86
CA SER A 49 -9.76 17.70 -18.32
C SER A 49 -9.31 17.01 -19.64
N SER A 50 -8.16 16.34 -19.61
CA SER A 50 -7.56 15.66 -20.74
C SER A 50 -7.76 14.16 -20.54
N THR A 51 -8.29 13.56 -21.59
CA THR A 51 -8.37 12.13 -21.85
C THR A 51 -6.99 11.45 -21.97
N PHE A 52 -5.91 12.08 -21.48
CA PHE A 52 -4.54 11.58 -21.63
C PHE A 52 -4.12 10.69 -20.47
N PHE A 53 -3.43 9.60 -20.80
CA PHE A 53 -2.90 8.66 -19.82
C PHE A 53 -1.64 9.21 -19.15
N ASP A 54 -1.68 9.38 -17.82
CA ASP A 54 -0.53 9.81 -17.02
C ASP A 54 0.12 8.61 -16.28
N PRO A 55 1.28 8.12 -16.75
CA PRO A 55 1.96 7.00 -16.11
C PRO A 55 2.51 7.32 -14.72
N VAL A 56 2.88 8.58 -14.44
CA VAL A 56 3.44 8.99 -13.14
C VAL A 56 2.35 8.92 -12.09
N LYS A 57 1.15 9.41 -12.42
CA LYS A 57 -0.02 9.31 -11.51
C LYS A 57 -0.36 7.86 -11.19
N VAL A 58 -0.36 6.98 -12.18
CA VAL A 58 -0.59 5.53 -11.97
C VAL A 58 0.49 4.92 -11.08
N ALA A 59 1.77 5.20 -11.36
CA ALA A 59 2.88 4.71 -10.57
C ALA A 59 2.80 5.13 -9.09
N GLU A 60 2.41 6.38 -8.81
CA GLU A 60 2.23 6.87 -7.44
C GLU A 60 1.03 6.24 -6.72
N ILE A 61 -0.05 5.93 -7.44
CA ILE A 61 -1.18 5.18 -6.86
C ILE A 61 -0.73 3.76 -6.49
N LEU A 62 0.01 3.08 -7.36
CA LEU A 62 0.55 1.74 -7.09
C LEU A 62 1.52 1.75 -5.91
N TYR A 63 2.42 2.74 -5.83
CA TYR A 63 3.31 2.90 -4.68
C TYR A 63 2.53 3.05 -3.38
N LYS A 64 1.48 3.88 -3.35
CA LYS A 64 0.64 4.06 -2.15
C LYS A 64 -0.10 2.79 -1.75
N ALA A 65 -0.48 1.95 -2.71
CA ALA A 65 -1.15 0.68 -2.44
C ALA A 65 -0.23 -0.37 -1.78
N MET A 66 1.10 -0.24 -1.94
CA MET A 66 2.09 -1.26 -1.55
C MET A 66 3.16 -0.79 -0.53
N LYS A 67 3.30 0.52 -0.26
CA LYS A 67 4.46 1.04 0.50
C LYS A 67 4.46 0.69 2.00
N ASP A 68 3.29 0.41 2.54
CA ASP A 68 3.07 0.15 3.97
C ASP A 68 2.83 -1.36 4.18
N VAL A 69 2.86 -1.82 5.44
CA VAL A 69 2.57 -3.23 5.74
C VAL A 69 1.14 -3.59 5.31
N GLY A 70 1.05 -4.60 4.46
CA GLY A 70 -0.19 -5.03 3.82
C GLY A 70 -0.47 -4.29 2.51
N THR A 71 -1.27 -4.90 1.66
CA THR A 71 -1.51 -4.43 0.30
C THR A 71 -2.96 -4.00 0.13
N ASP A 72 -3.22 -3.00 -0.71
CA ASP A 72 -4.56 -2.69 -1.22
C ASP A 72 -4.70 -3.27 -2.64
N GLU A 73 -4.97 -4.57 -2.73
CA GLU A 73 -5.02 -5.30 -3.99
C GLU A 73 -6.14 -4.77 -4.90
N ASP A 74 -7.29 -4.41 -4.31
CA ASP A 74 -8.41 -3.80 -5.02
C ASP A 74 -8.00 -2.48 -5.69
N LEU A 75 -7.25 -1.63 -5.00
CA LEU A 75 -6.71 -0.39 -5.58
C LEU A 75 -5.72 -0.69 -6.72
N ILE A 76 -4.86 -1.70 -6.58
CA ILE A 76 -3.93 -2.12 -7.65
C ILE A 76 -4.73 -2.53 -8.89
N PHE A 77 -5.68 -3.46 -8.75
CA PHE A 77 -6.45 -3.97 -9.87
C PHE A 77 -7.35 -2.91 -10.50
N ASN A 78 -8.01 -2.08 -9.69
CA ASN A 78 -8.84 -1.00 -10.21
C ASN A 78 -8.01 0.04 -10.97
N THR A 79 -6.84 0.39 -10.45
CA THR A 79 -5.90 1.31 -11.11
C THR A 79 -5.40 0.72 -12.44
N LEU A 80 -5.06 -0.57 -12.45
CA LEU A 80 -4.54 -1.25 -13.63
C LEU A 80 -5.63 -1.69 -14.62
N LYS A 81 -6.92 -1.66 -14.25
CA LYS A 81 -8.03 -2.18 -15.05
C LYS A 81 -8.04 -1.66 -16.49
N ASN A 82 -7.87 -0.35 -16.66
CA ASN A 82 -7.89 0.32 -17.97
C ASN A 82 -6.49 0.64 -18.52
N VAL A 83 -5.44 0.08 -17.93
CA VAL A 83 -4.06 0.25 -18.39
C VAL A 83 -3.74 -0.82 -19.43
N SER A 84 -3.33 -0.40 -20.62
CA SER A 84 -2.88 -1.30 -21.68
C SER A 84 -1.43 -1.76 -21.44
N GLN A 85 -0.99 -2.79 -22.16
CA GLN A 85 0.38 -3.29 -22.02
C GLN A 85 1.46 -2.23 -22.33
N VAL A 86 1.28 -1.45 -23.39
CA VAL A 86 2.20 -0.35 -23.76
C VAL A 86 2.19 0.76 -22.71
N GLN A 87 1.02 1.04 -22.13
CA GLN A 87 0.91 2.01 -21.03
C GLN A 87 1.58 1.49 -19.76
N PHE A 88 1.46 0.20 -19.46
CA PHE A 88 2.09 -0.43 -18.31
C PHE A 88 3.63 -0.36 -18.37
N ALA A 89 4.22 -0.49 -19.57
CA ALA A 89 5.65 -0.23 -19.76
C ALA A 89 6.05 1.17 -19.26
N LYS A 90 5.28 2.20 -19.64
CA LYS A 90 5.50 3.59 -19.20
C LYS A 90 5.30 3.75 -17.69
N VAL A 91 4.39 2.99 -17.09
CA VAL A 91 4.19 2.98 -15.64
C VAL A 91 5.40 2.37 -14.93
N ILE A 92 5.97 1.28 -15.44
CA ILE A 92 7.19 0.68 -14.88
C ILE A 92 8.34 1.69 -14.93
N GLU A 93 8.52 2.35 -16.09
CA GLU A 93 9.53 3.39 -16.25
C GLU A 93 9.32 4.57 -15.28
N ALA A 94 8.08 5.05 -15.15
CA ALA A 94 7.72 6.14 -14.24
C ALA A 94 7.84 5.75 -12.76
N PHE A 95 7.58 4.49 -12.41
CA PHE A 95 7.75 3.98 -11.06
C PHE A 95 9.23 3.89 -10.67
N GLY A 96 10.08 3.49 -11.62
CA GLY A 96 11.52 3.34 -11.46
C GLY A 96 11.89 2.21 -10.49
N VAL A 97 12.88 2.47 -9.64
CA VAL A 97 13.28 1.57 -8.54
C VAL A 97 13.16 2.28 -7.21
N ARG A 98 12.51 1.63 -6.24
CA ARG A 98 12.19 2.21 -4.92
C ARG A 98 12.63 1.28 -3.80
N ASN A 99 13.00 1.84 -2.65
CA ASN A 99 13.39 1.06 -1.48
C ASN A 99 12.24 0.15 -1.07
N TYR A 100 12.51 -1.14 -1.00
CA TYR A 100 11.49 -2.13 -0.67
C TYR A 100 12.10 -3.35 -0.02
N ASN A 101 11.40 -3.90 0.95
CA ASN A 101 11.77 -5.12 1.63
C ASN A 101 10.75 -6.20 1.28
N THR A 102 11.14 -7.13 0.41
CA THR A 102 10.29 -8.24 -0.03
C THR A 102 9.90 -9.21 1.10
N PHE A 103 10.63 -9.19 2.21
CA PHE A 103 10.32 -10.04 3.37
C PHE A 103 9.27 -9.41 4.30
N THR A 104 9.30 -8.08 4.47
CA THR A 104 8.40 -7.38 5.41
C THR A 104 7.28 -6.59 4.73
N GLY A 105 7.26 -6.50 3.40
CA GLY A 105 6.26 -5.76 2.63
C GLY A 105 6.21 -4.28 3.00
N ASN A 106 7.36 -3.59 3.03
CA ASN A 106 7.43 -2.16 3.32
C ASN A 106 8.69 -1.50 2.74
N THR A 107 8.77 -0.18 2.86
CA THR A 107 9.87 0.63 2.30
C THR A 107 11.14 0.72 3.16
N PHE A 108 11.16 0.11 4.35
CA PHE A 108 12.32 0.14 5.25
C PHE A 108 13.39 -0.87 4.79
N SER A 109 14.07 -0.51 3.69
CA SER A 109 15.11 -1.31 3.04
C SER A 109 16.21 -0.43 2.47
N LEU A 110 17.43 -0.97 2.43
CA LEU A 110 18.56 -0.40 1.68
C LEU A 110 18.60 -0.88 0.24
N VAL A 111 17.80 -1.90 -0.10
CA VAL A 111 17.69 -2.47 -1.43
C VAL A 111 16.51 -1.83 -2.16
N LYS A 112 16.73 -1.50 -3.44
CA LYS A 112 15.71 -0.95 -4.32
C LYS A 112 15.20 -2.02 -5.27
N HIS A 113 13.89 -2.04 -5.47
CA HIS A 113 13.22 -2.96 -6.38
C HIS A 113 12.32 -2.21 -7.36
N SER A 114 12.15 -2.78 -8.55
CA SER A 114 11.26 -2.29 -9.60
C SER A 114 9.81 -2.72 -9.37
N LEU A 115 8.88 -2.09 -10.08
CA LEU A 115 7.45 -2.36 -9.95
C LEU A 115 7.07 -3.86 -10.08
N PRO A 116 7.61 -4.66 -11.01
CA PRO A 116 7.29 -6.08 -11.09
C PRO A 116 7.60 -6.87 -9.81
N VAL A 117 8.76 -6.60 -9.19
CA VAL A 117 9.18 -7.28 -7.95
C VAL A 117 8.30 -6.89 -6.77
N TRP A 118 7.87 -5.63 -6.71
CA TRP A 118 6.88 -5.18 -5.73
C TRP A 118 5.57 -5.93 -5.92
N LEU A 119 5.03 -5.98 -7.14
CA LEU A 119 3.77 -6.68 -7.44
C LEU A 119 3.84 -8.18 -7.14
N GLU A 120 4.97 -8.83 -7.43
CA GLU A 120 5.19 -10.25 -7.13
C GLU A 120 5.24 -10.54 -5.62
N SER A 121 5.76 -9.60 -4.83
CA SER A 121 5.90 -9.77 -3.37
C SER A 121 4.61 -9.44 -2.61
N GLU A 122 3.79 -8.54 -3.16
CA GLU A 122 2.57 -8.03 -2.52
C GLU A 122 1.32 -8.84 -2.90
N LEU A 123 1.27 -9.39 -4.11
CA LEU A 123 0.10 -10.11 -4.61
C LEU A 123 0.16 -11.62 -4.34
N SER A 124 -1.01 -12.23 -4.23
CA SER A 124 -1.13 -13.68 -4.25
C SER A 124 -0.63 -14.24 -5.60
N GLU A 125 -0.21 -15.50 -5.62
CA GLU A 125 0.25 -16.16 -6.86
C GLU A 125 -0.82 -16.11 -7.96
N SER A 126 -2.10 -16.29 -7.61
CA SER A 126 -3.21 -16.20 -8.55
C SER A 126 -3.42 -14.80 -9.11
N ASP A 127 -3.28 -13.77 -8.27
CA ASP A 127 -3.45 -12.37 -8.67
C ASP A 127 -2.29 -11.91 -9.55
N TYR A 128 -1.07 -12.27 -9.16
CA TYR A 128 0.12 -11.98 -9.94
C TYR A 128 0.10 -12.69 -11.30
N SER A 129 -0.36 -13.95 -11.34
CA SER A 129 -0.58 -14.68 -12.60
C SER A 129 -1.61 -13.99 -13.49
N THR A 130 -2.68 -13.46 -12.91
CA THR A 130 -3.68 -12.66 -13.64
C THR A 130 -3.05 -11.42 -14.27
N LEU A 131 -2.15 -10.72 -13.55
CA LEU A 131 -1.41 -9.59 -14.12
C LEU A 131 -0.40 -10.02 -15.20
N LYS A 132 0.29 -11.15 -15.03
CA LYS A 132 1.18 -11.73 -16.06
C LYS A 132 0.44 -12.02 -17.36
N LEU A 133 -0.77 -12.56 -17.28
CA LEU A 133 -1.62 -12.78 -18.46
C LEU A 133 -1.98 -11.47 -19.17
N LYS A 134 -2.18 -10.39 -18.42
CA LYS A 134 -2.48 -9.07 -18.98
C LYS A 134 -1.26 -8.34 -19.54
N TYR A 135 -0.09 -8.52 -18.93
CA TYR A 135 1.15 -7.81 -19.26
C TYR A 135 2.33 -8.78 -19.56
N PRO A 136 2.20 -9.70 -20.52
CA PRO A 136 3.12 -10.82 -20.70
C PRO A 136 4.56 -10.43 -21.09
N ASN A 137 4.79 -9.18 -21.55
CA ASN A 137 6.14 -8.71 -21.91
C ASN A 137 6.83 -7.93 -20.77
N HIS A 138 6.17 -7.77 -19.63
CA HIS A 138 6.62 -6.87 -18.56
C HIS A 138 6.59 -7.48 -17.16
N LEU A 139 5.91 -8.62 -16.97
CA LEU A 139 5.77 -9.35 -15.71
C LEU A 139 6.14 -10.83 -15.85
#